data_AF-A0A8K0CG48-F1
#
_entry.id   AF-A0A8K0CG48-F1
#
_cell.length_a   1.000
_cell.length_b   1.000
_cell.length_c   1.000
_cell.angle_alpha   90.00
_cell.angle_beta   90.00
_cell.angle_gamma   90.00
#
_symmetry.space_group_name_H-M   'P 1'
#
loop_
_entity.id
_entity.type
_entity.pdbx_description
1 polymer ?
#
loop_
_entity_poly.entity_id
_entity_poly.type
_entity_poly.pdbx_seq_one_letter_code
_entity_poly.pdbx_strand_id
1 'polypeptide(L)'
;MDIKDQAWLEASISVHTWSTNAGSKSGRPSKRFAELSDRSKRRKTAEMGRQVPANQLTYAASNSQRTSGNTDASKIIKAITASPTQTGFGKSSCANTSRRFFSDPEATAEITGIDLTIIQKLKIILEFLSSVHKIDEIKFIEFVKETAMHPMSSTLHKILVHAATVTKHAIIPIGQMSEEAAEARSKHVRFYRQDYARKFSRTLCNKDVLNRLLLTSDPFLSLTRKRQTHKSTQPFSSKTMNLLLQKRP
;
A
#
# COMPACT_ATOMS: atom_id res chain seq x y z
N MET A 1 29.73 54.91 72.95
CA MET A 1 29.34 53.62 72.36
C MET A 1 27.86 53.50 72.58
N ASP A 2 27.08 53.96 71.60
CA ASP A 2 25.64 54.18 71.77
C ASP A 2 24.84 52.88 71.63
N ILE A 3 23.95 52.69 72.59
CA ILE A 3 23.16 51.49 72.91
C ILE A 3 21.99 51.28 71.90
N LYS A 4 22.04 51.86 70.70
CA LYS A 4 20.91 51.88 69.76
C LYS A 4 20.86 50.73 68.75
N ASP A 5 21.92 49.93 68.61
CA ASP A 5 22.02 48.93 67.53
C ASP A 5 21.68 47.48 67.95
N GLN A 6 21.25 47.22 69.18
CA GLN A 6 20.93 45.86 69.64
C GLN A 6 19.45 45.46 69.56
N ALA A 7 18.54 46.40 69.27
CA ALA A 7 17.10 46.15 69.31
C ALA A 7 16.58 45.18 68.22
N TRP A 8 17.33 44.96 67.14
CA TRP A 8 16.94 44.01 66.08
C TRP A 8 17.26 42.55 66.42
N LEU A 9 18.10 42.30 67.44
CA LEU A 9 18.52 40.96 67.83
C LEU A 9 17.48 40.24 68.73
N GLU A 10 16.55 40.99 69.34
CA GLU A 10 15.50 40.44 70.22
C GLU A 10 14.14 40.24 69.50
N ALA A 11 14.07 40.53 68.20
CA ALA A 11 12.83 40.39 67.44
C ALA A 11 12.56 38.93 67.04
N SER A 12 11.65 38.25 67.74
CA SER A 12 11.18 36.92 67.36
C SER A 12 10.17 36.97 66.21
N ILE A 13 10.43 36.26 65.11
CA ILE A 13 9.51 36.14 63.98
C ILE A 13 8.67 34.87 64.13
N SER A 14 7.35 35.01 64.20
CA SER A 14 6.42 33.88 64.16
C SER A 14 6.10 33.50 62.71
N VAL A 15 6.74 32.43 62.23
CA VAL A 15 6.39 31.84 60.93
C VAL A 15 5.12 31.01 61.06
N HIS A 16 4.10 31.34 60.26
CA HIS A 16 2.87 30.56 60.19
C HIS A 16 3.17 29.16 59.64
N THR A 17 3.03 28.12 60.47
CA THR A 17 3.05 26.74 59.99
C THR A 17 1.70 26.42 59.36
N TRP A 18 1.66 26.21 58.05
CA TRP A 18 0.47 25.70 57.39
C TRP A 18 0.13 24.31 57.93
N SER A 19 -1.03 24.18 58.57
CA SER A 19 -1.64 22.90 58.90
C SER A 19 -1.86 22.10 57.60
N THR A 20 -1.20 20.95 57.48
CA THR A 20 -1.48 20.02 56.39
C THR A 20 -2.84 19.37 56.63
N ASN A 21 -3.91 19.98 56.12
CA ASN A 21 -5.16 19.27 55.92
C ASN A 21 -4.89 18.09 54.97
N ALA A 22 -4.87 16.88 55.54
CA ALA A 22 -4.67 15.62 54.84
C ALA A 22 -5.86 15.28 53.93
N GLY A 23 -6.02 16.03 52.82
CA GLY A 23 -7.15 15.86 51.92
C GLY A 23 -7.01 16.47 50.52
N SER A 24 -6.04 17.35 50.26
CA SER A 24 -5.80 17.86 48.90
C SER A 24 -4.48 17.30 48.35
N LYS A 25 -4.55 16.48 47.30
CA LYS A 25 -3.37 16.09 46.53
C LYS A 25 -2.88 17.32 45.76
N SER A 26 -2.02 18.14 46.36
CA SER A 26 -1.37 19.24 45.65
C SER A 26 -0.40 18.65 44.63
N GLY A 27 -0.78 18.66 43.36
CA GLY A 27 0.05 18.12 42.28
C GLY A 27 -0.55 18.37 40.91
N ARG A 28 0.27 18.18 39.87
CA ARG A 28 -0.14 18.28 38.47
C ARG A 28 -1.34 17.34 38.21
N PRO A 29 -2.42 17.80 37.55
CA PRO A 29 -3.57 16.96 37.23
C PRO A 29 -3.15 15.69 36.49
N SER A 30 -3.69 14.53 36.89
CA SER A 30 -3.40 13.27 36.21
C SER A 30 -4.15 13.20 34.88
N LYS A 31 -3.42 13.24 33.76
CA LYS A 31 -3.99 13.06 32.42
C LYS A 31 -4.49 11.63 32.20
N ARG A 32 -5.58 11.49 31.42
CA ARG A 32 -6.07 10.18 30.94
C ARG A 32 -5.01 9.52 30.06
N PHE A 33 -5.01 8.19 29.98
CA PHE A 33 -4.01 7.45 29.19
C PHE A 33 -3.93 7.92 27.73
N ALA A 34 -5.08 8.24 27.11
CA ALA A 34 -5.17 8.74 25.74
C ALA A 34 -4.39 10.06 25.53
N GLU A 35 -4.41 10.95 26.52
CA GLU A 35 -3.87 12.32 26.48
C GLU A 35 -2.39 12.42 26.89
N LEU A 36 -1.77 11.28 27.23
CA LEU A 36 -0.35 11.21 27.59
C LEU A 36 0.54 11.22 26.34
N SER A 37 1.74 11.78 26.50
CA SER A 37 2.82 11.63 25.51
C SER A 37 3.27 10.17 25.42
N ASP A 38 3.78 9.77 24.25
CA ASP A 38 4.23 8.38 24.02
C ASP A 38 5.29 7.92 25.02
N ARG A 39 6.21 8.81 25.41
CA ARG A 39 7.20 8.53 26.47
C ARG A 39 6.52 8.14 27.79
N SER A 40 5.45 8.85 28.16
CA SER A 40 4.71 8.60 29.40
C SER A 40 3.87 7.32 29.31
N LYS A 41 3.27 7.05 28.14
CA LYS A 41 2.55 5.79 27.88
C LYS A 41 3.47 4.59 28.03
N ARG A 42 4.65 4.62 27.39
CA ARG A 42 5.68 3.58 27.50
C ARG A 42 6.11 3.34 28.94
N ARG A 43 6.33 4.40 29.72
CA ARG A 43 6.69 4.26 31.14
C ARG A 43 5.57 3.60 31.95
N LYS A 44 4.31 3.95 31.70
CA LYS A 44 3.15 3.33 32.38
C LYS A 44 2.94 1.87 31.97
N THR A 45 3.21 1.50 30.72
CA THR A 45 3.05 0.12 30.22
C THR A 45 4.30 -0.75 30.40
N ALA A 46 5.42 -0.16 30.85
CA ALA A 46 6.70 -0.87 31.01
C ALA A 46 6.59 -2.03 31.99
N GLU A 47 5.82 -1.87 33.07
CA GLU A 47 5.62 -2.92 34.06
C GLU A 47 4.90 -4.13 33.47
N MET A 48 3.79 -3.89 32.76
CA MET A 48 3.06 -4.96 32.05
C MET A 48 3.93 -5.68 31.02
N GLY A 49 4.78 -4.92 30.32
CA GLY A 49 5.73 -5.48 29.34
C GLY A 49 6.88 -6.28 29.96
N ARG A 50 7.19 -6.09 31.25
CA ARG A 50 8.21 -6.88 31.98
C ARG A 50 7.61 -8.15 32.59
N GLN A 51 6.38 -8.06 33.11
CA GLN A 51 5.75 -9.17 33.82
C GLN A 51 5.12 -10.21 32.89
N VAL A 52 4.58 -9.79 31.73
CA VAL A 52 3.79 -10.67 30.86
C VAL A 52 4.53 -10.92 29.54
N PRO A 53 4.65 -12.17 29.09
CA PRO A 53 5.31 -12.48 27.83
C PRO A 53 4.50 -11.94 26.63
N ALA A 54 5.20 -11.61 25.53
CA ALA A 54 4.62 -10.92 24.39
C ALA A 54 3.45 -11.68 23.71
N ASN A 55 3.49 -13.02 23.71
CA ASN A 55 2.41 -13.86 23.17
C ASN A 55 1.08 -13.70 23.94
N GLN A 56 1.15 -13.67 25.27
CA GLN A 56 -0.02 -13.48 26.14
C GLN A 56 -0.58 -12.07 26.00
N LEU A 57 0.29 -11.04 25.93
CA LEU A 57 -0.14 -9.66 25.69
C LEU A 57 -0.85 -9.50 24.33
N THR A 58 -0.35 -10.18 23.30
CA THR A 58 -0.93 -10.11 21.95
C THR A 58 -2.29 -10.82 21.89
N TYR A 59 -2.43 -11.96 22.56
CA TYR A 59 -3.71 -12.64 22.71
C TYR A 59 -4.73 -11.81 23.50
N ALA A 60 -4.31 -11.24 24.63
CA ALA A 60 -5.14 -10.37 25.45
C ALA A 60 -5.60 -9.11 24.68
N ALA A 61 -4.69 -8.49 23.92
CA ALA A 61 -5.01 -7.37 23.05
C ALA A 61 -6.04 -7.74 21.98
N SER A 62 -5.87 -8.89 21.31
CA SER A 62 -6.86 -9.38 20.34
C SER A 62 -8.23 -9.60 20.98
N ASN A 63 -8.28 -10.17 22.19
CA ASN A 63 -9.55 -10.45 22.86
C ASN A 63 -10.22 -9.16 23.32
N SER A 64 -9.46 -8.22 23.89
CA SER A 64 -9.95 -6.90 24.28
C SER A 64 -10.53 -6.13 23.10
N GLN A 65 -9.86 -6.08 21.95
CA GLN A 65 -10.40 -5.42 20.75
C GLN A 65 -11.70 -6.06 20.27
N ARG A 66 -11.82 -7.38 20.36
CA ARG A 66 -13.06 -8.10 20.02
C ARG A 66 -14.19 -7.76 20.98
N THR A 67 -13.94 -7.73 22.29
CA THR A 67 -14.92 -7.34 23.31
C THR A 67 -15.38 -5.88 23.15
N SER A 68 -14.48 -5.00 22.71
CA SER A 68 -14.81 -3.60 22.39
C SER A 68 -15.55 -3.41 21.05
N GLY A 69 -15.88 -4.49 20.33
CA GLY A 69 -16.61 -4.44 19.05
C GLY A 69 -15.72 -4.26 17.80
N ASN A 70 -14.41 -4.07 17.95
CA ASN A 70 -13.45 -3.88 16.86
C ASN A 70 -13.00 -5.25 16.29
N THR A 71 -13.92 -5.95 15.63
CA THR A 71 -13.66 -7.31 15.11
C THR A 71 -12.53 -7.36 14.08
N ASP A 72 -12.40 -6.35 13.21
CA ASP A 72 -11.36 -6.32 12.19
C ASP A 72 -9.96 -6.09 12.77
N ALA A 73 -9.83 -5.22 13.78
CA ALA A 73 -8.57 -5.03 14.50
C ALA A 73 -8.11 -6.35 15.17
N SER A 74 -9.04 -7.13 15.74
CA SER A 74 -8.73 -8.46 16.28
C SER A 74 -8.22 -9.42 15.21
N LYS A 75 -8.84 -9.46 14.03
CA LYS A 75 -8.38 -10.32 12.91
C LYS A 75 -6.96 -9.96 12.48
N ILE A 76 -6.65 -8.66 12.39
CA ILE A 76 -5.32 -8.16 12.01
C ILE A 76 -4.26 -8.58 13.03
N ILE A 77 -4.53 -8.39 14.33
CA ILE A 77 -3.59 -8.79 15.39
C ILE A 77 -3.27 -10.29 15.30
N LYS A 78 -4.28 -11.13 15.10
CA LYS A 78 -4.09 -12.59 14.93
C LYS A 78 -3.27 -12.93 13.70
N ALA A 79 -3.54 -12.29 12.56
CA ALA A 79 -2.79 -12.50 11.32
C ALA A 79 -1.31 -12.14 11.46
N ILE A 80 -1.01 -10.96 12.05
CA ILE A 80 0.36 -10.51 12.30
C ILE A 80 1.09 -11.47 13.24
N THR A 81 0.41 -11.98 14.27
CA THR A 81 1.01 -12.93 15.22
C THR A 81 1.38 -14.25 14.55
N ALA A 82 0.52 -14.76 13.67
CA ALA A 82 0.77 -16.00 12.93
C ALA A 82 1.83 -15.83 11.83
N SER A 83 2.03 -14.61 11.32
CA SER A 83 2.98 -14.32 10.23
C SER A 83 3.59 -12.92 10.41
N PRO A 84 4.69 -12.78 11.19
CA PRO A 84 5.27 -11.49 11.58
C PRO A 84 5.80 -10.66 10.41
N THR A 85 6.12 -11.29 9.28
CA THR A 85 6.59 -10.64 8.04
C THR A 85 5.46 -10.00 7.23
N GLN A 86 4.21 -10.11 7.67
CA GLN A 86 3.07 -9.49 7.01
C GLN A 86 2.91 -8.01 7.39
N THR A 87 3.97 -7.22 7.22
CA THR A 87 3.86 -5.75 7.20
C THR A 87 3.15 -5.34 5.92
N GLY A 88 1.82 -5.27 5.98
CA GLY A 88 0.94 -4.94 4.86
C GLY A 88 0.31 -6.19 4.24
N PHE A 89 -1.00 -6.34 4.40
CA PHE A 89 -1.78 -7.28 3.62
C PHE A 89 -1.59 -6.98 2.12
N GLY A 90 -0.99 -7.92 1.39
CA GLY A 90 -0.78 -7.85 -0.06
C GLY A 90 0.69 -8.07 -0.43
N LYS A 91 0.97 -9.08 -1.25
CA LYS A 91 2.31 -9.30 -1.82
C LYS A 91 2.78 -8.00 -2.49
N SER A 92 3.99 -7.56 -2.19
CA SER A 92 4.71 -6.49 -2.90
C SER A 92 5.20 -6.93 -4.29
N SER A 93 4.52 -7.91 -4.91
CA SER A 93 4.76 -8.32 -6.29
C SER A 93 4.14 -7.27 -7.21
N CYS A 94 4.94 -6.26 -7.56
CA CYS A 94 4.55 -5.24 -8.53
C CYS A 94 4.59 -5.79 -9.96
N ALA A 95 3.99 -5.07 -10.91
CA ALA A 95 3.97 -5.46 -12.33
C ALA A 95 5.39 -5.72 -12.90
N ASN A 96 6.41 -5.01 -12.43
CA ASN A 96 7.80 -5.25 -12.85
C ASN A 96 8.33 -6.62 -12.39
N THR A 97 7.94 -7.08 -11.20
CA THR A 97 8.25 -8.42 -10.71
C THR A 97 7.61 -9.47 -11.61
N SER A 98 6.33 -9.30 -11.96
CA SER A 98 5.61 -10.22 -12.86
C SER A 98 6.22 -10.27 -14.25
N ARG A 99 6.62 -9.12 -14.83
CA ARG A 99 7.28 -9.08 -16.14
C ARG A 99 8.61 -9.84 -16.14
N ARG A 100 9.40 -9.71 -15.08
CA ARG A 100 10.65 -10.47 -14.92
C ARG A 100 10.40 -11.97 -14.73
N PHE A 101 9.37 -12.33 -13.96
CA PHE A 101 8.98 -13.73 -13.76
C PHE A 101 8.66 -14.45 -15.09
N PHE A 102 7.94 -13.80 -16.01
CA PHE A 102 7.62 -14.40 -17.32
C PHE A 102 8.67 -14.11 -18.40
N SER A 103 9.78 -13.42 -18.09
CA SER A 103 10.83 -13.16 -19.07
C SER A 103 11.53 -14.46 -19.48
N ASP A 104 11.90 -15.27 -18.48
CA ASP A 104 12.55 -16.57 -18.64
C ASP A 104 11.74 -17.68 -17.94
N PRO A 105 10.88 -18.41 -18.69
CA PRO A 105 10.09 -19.50 -18.15
C PRO A 105 10.93 -20.67 -17.62
N GLU A 106 12.10 -20.94 -18.20
CA GLU A 106 12.93 -22.10 -17.86
C GLU A 106 13.57 -21.93 -16.49
N ALA A 107 14.28 -20.82 -16.28
CA ALA A 107 14.83 -20.48 -14.97
C ALA A 107 13.74 -20.40 -13.89
N THR A 108 12.57 -19.89 -14.25
CA THR A 108 11.45 -19.77 -13.30
C THR A 108 10.87 -21.12 -12.92
N ALA A 109 10.72 -22.04 -13.88
CA ALA A 109 10.28 -23.42 -13.63
C ALA A 109 11.27 -24.15 -12.71
N GLU A 110 12.57 -24.02 -12.97
CA GLU A 110 13.63 -24.60 -12.15
C GLU A 110 13.60 -24.08 -10.71
N ILE A 111 13.51 -22.76 -10.53
CA ILE A 111 13.51 -22.13 -9.20
C ILE A 111 12.24 -22.48 -8.40
N THR A 112 11.07 -22.49 -9.06
CA THR A 112 9.77 -22.68 -8.38
C THR A 112 9.35 -24.14 -8.25
N GLY A 113 9.96 -25.04 -9.04
CA GLY A 113 9.52 -26.43 -9.16
C GLY A 113 8.15 -26.59 -9.85
N ILE A 114 7.69 -25.58 -10.59
CA ILE A 114 6.43 -25.62 -11.34
C ILE A 114 6.70 -26.13 -12.75
N ASP A 115 5.75 -26.86 -13.31
CA ASP A 115 5.85 -27.34 -14.69
C ASP A 115 6.04 -26.20 -15.70
N LEU A 116 7.04 -26.38 -16.57
CA LEU A 116 7.45 -25.42 -17.58
C LEU A 116 6.30 -25.12 -18.56
N THR A 117 5.51 -26.13 -18.92
CA THR A 117 4.45 -25.96 -19.93
C THR A 117 3.35 -25.02 -19.42
N ILE A 118 3.02 -25.09 -18.13
CA ILE A 118 2.06 -24.19 -17.49
C ILE A 118 2.57 -22.75 -17.51
N ILE A 119 3.84 -22.53 -17.14
CA ILE A 119 4.43 -21.18 -17.13
C ILE A 119 4.46 -20.59 -18.54
N GLN A 120 4.85 -21.37 -19.54
CA GLN A 120 4.86 -20.95 -20.95
C GLN A 120 3.46 -20.63 -21.47
N LYS A 121 2.45 -21.46 -21.17
CA LYS A 121 1.06 -21.20 -21.55
C LYS A 121 0.55 -19.91 -20.92
N LEU A 122 0.79 -19.70 -19.62
CA LEU A 122 0.40 -18.47 -18.93
C LEU A 122 1.11 -17.23 -19.50
N LYS A 123 2.40 -17.34 -19.85
CA LYS A 123 3.13 -16.26 -20.53
C LYS A 123 2.44 -15.85 -21.83
N ILE A 124 2.09 -16.81 -22.68
CA ILE A 124 1.42 -16.56 -23.97
C ILE A 124 0.05 -15.90 -23.76
N ILE A 125 -0.73 -16.37 -22.79
CA ILE A 125 -2.04 -15.78 -22.47
C ILE A 125 -1.90 -14.32 -21.99
N LEU A 126 -0.91 -14.04 -21.14
CA LEU A 126 -0.67 -12.67 -20.66
C LEU A 126 -0.13 -11.75 -21.75
N GLU A 127 0.76 -12.24 -22.61
CA GLU A 127 1.24 -11.49 -23.78
C GLU A 127 0.07 -11.12 -24.70
N PHE A 128 -0.81 -12.09 -24.96
CA PHE A 128 -2.04 -11.90 -25.73
C PHE A 128 -2.94 -10.81 -25.13
N LEU A 129 -3.22 -10.87 -23.83
CA LEU A 129 -4.08 -9.87 -23.16
C LEU A 129 -3.45 -8.48 -23.13
N SER A 130 -2.11 -8.42 -23.03
CA SER A 130 -1.36 -7.16 -23.07
C SER A 130 -1.25 -6.56 -24.47
N SER A 131 -1.62 -7.32 -25.50
CA SER A 131 -1.50 -6.87 -26.88
C SER A 131 -2.51 -5.78 -27.24
N VAL A 132 -2.10 -4.92 -28.15
CA VAL A 132 -2.90 -3.81 -28.70
C VAL A 132 -3.61 -4.23 -30.01
N HIS A 133 -3.55 -5.51 -30.37
CA HIS A 133 -4.06 -6.03 -31.63
C HIS A 133 -5.43 -6.68 -31.47
N LYS A 134 -6.17 -6.80 -32.58
CA LYS A 134 -7.39 -7.62 -32.59
C LYS A 134 -7.02 -9.09 -32.50
N ILE A 135 -7.91 -9.84 -31.87
CA ILE A 135 -7.69 -11.21 -31.43
C ILE A 135 -8.50 -12.16 -32.30
N ASP A 136 -7.93 -13.33 -32.61
CA ASP A 136 -8.69 -14.46 -33.15
C ASP A 136 -9.37 -15.23 -32.00
N GLU A 137 -10.68 -15.06 -31.87
CA GLU A 137 -11.47 -15.63 -30.77
C GLU A 137 -11.41 -17.16 -30.74
N ILE A 138 -11.50 -17.82 -31.90
CA ILE A 138 -11.64 -19.27 -31.99
C ILE A 138 -10.36 -19.96 -31.51
N LYS A 139 -9.22 -19.52 -32.04
CA LYS A 139 -7.90 -20.06 -31.67
C LYS A 139 -7.58 -19.80 -30.20
N PHE A 140 -8.00 -18.66 -29.67
CA PHE A 140 -7.78 -18.34 -28.26
C PHE A 140 -8.60 -19.24 -27.34
N ILE A 141 -9.89 -19.49 -27.65
CA ILE A 141 -10.74 -20.39 -26.87
C ILE A 141 -10.15 -21.79 -26.82
N GLU A 142 -9.67 -22.31 -27.94
CA GLU A 142 -9.02 -23.61 -28.03
C GLU A 142 -7.78 -23.68 -27.13
N PHE A 143 -6.89 -22.69 -27.24
CA PHE A 143 -5.66 -22.63 -26.44
C PHE A 143 -5.92 -22.54 -24.93
N VAL A 144 -6.96 -21.81 -24.53
CA VAL A 144 -7.28 -21.61 -23.12
C VAL A 144 -7.97 -22.83 -22.50
N LYS A 145 -8.81 -23.54 -23.26
CA LYS A 145 -9.42 -24.81 -22.82
C LYS A 145 -8.37 -25.84 -22.44
N GLU A 146 -7.28 -25.95 -23.20
CA GLU A 146 -6.15 -26.83 -22.91
C GLU A 146 -5.36 -26.47 -21.63
N THR A 147 -5.59 -25.27 -21.08
CA THR A 147 -4.84 -24.72 -19.94
C THR A 147 -5.69 -24.66 -18.67
N ALA A 148 -7.01 -24.88 -18.78
CA ALA A 148 -7.92 -24.74 -17.66
C ALA A 148 -7.67 -25.80 -16.56
N MET A 149 -7.41 -25.35 -15.34
CA MET A 149 -7.22 -26.19 -14.16
C MET A 149 -8.23 -25.81 -13.08
N HIS A 150 -8.79 -26.81 -12.38
CA HIS A 150 -9.67 -26.61 -11.23
C HIS A 150 -9.12 -27.34 -10.00
N PRO A 151 -9.02 -26.69 -8.82
CA PRO A 151 -9.41 -25.32 -8.47
C PRO A 151 -8.32 -24.26 -8.78
N MET A 152 -8.73 -23.03 -9.08
CA MET A 152 -7.84 -21.89 -9.39
C MET A 152 -8.32 -20.58 -8.75
N SER A 153 -7.44 -19.57 -8.72
CA SER A 153 -7.78 -18.23 -8.20
C SER A 153 -8.84 -17.53 -9.05
N SER A 154 -9.63 -16.64 -8.44
CA SER A 154 -10.69 -15.90 -9.15
C SER A 154 -10.18 -15.06 -10.32
N THR A 155 -8.95 -14.53 -10.23
CA THR A 155 -8.30 -13.79 -11.32
C THR A 155 -7.94 -14.71 -12.48
N LEU A 156 -7.34 -15.87 -12.21
CA LEU A 156 -7.05 -16.85 -13.25
C LEU A 156 -8.33 -17.39 -13.88
N HIS A 157 -9.38 -17.62 -13.08
CA HIS A 157 -10.67 -18.06 -13.61
C HIS A 157 -11.29 -17.03 -14.57
N LYS A 158 -11.27 -15.74 -14.23
CA LYS A 158 -11.75 -14.70 -15.13
C LYS A 158 -10.95 -14.64 -16.43
N ILE A 159 -9.62 -14.84 -16.35
CA ILE A 159 -8.76 -14.87 -17.54
C ILE A 159 -9.06 -16.11 -18.39
N LEU A 160 -9.09 -17.30 -17.81
CA LEU A 160 -9.22 -18.55 -18.57
C LEU A 160 -10.67 -18.82 -19.03
N VAL A 161 -11.69 -18.37 -18.31
CA VAL A 161 -13.08 -18.68 -18.66
C VAL A 161 -13.77 -17.50 -19.35
N HIS A 162 -13.53 -16.27 -18.88
CA HIS A 162 -14.29 -15.11 -19.33
C HIS A 162 -13.54 -14.21 -20.32
N ALA A 163 -12.22 -14.32 -20.48
CA ALA A 163 -11.47 -13.40 -21.35
C ALA A 163 -11.92 -13.46 -22.82
N ALA A 164 -12.28 -14.64 -23.33
CA ALA A 164 -12.80 -14.77 -24.69
C ALA A 164 -14.12 -14.00 -24.87
N THR A 165 -15.06 -14.16 -23.93
CA THR A 165 -16.33 -13.42 -23.91
C THR A 165 -16.12 -11.92 -23.80
N VAL A 166 -15.20 -11.48 -22.93
CA VAL A 166 -14.86 -10.05 -22.80
C VAL A 166 -14.28 -9.51 -24.10
N THR A 167 -13.38 -10.26 -24.75
CA THR A 167 -12.78 -9.84 -26.02
C THR A 167 -13.81 -9.71 -27.14
N LYS A 168 -14.81 -10.61 -27.18
CA LYS A 168 -15.89 -10.57 -28.16
C LYS A 168 -16.76 -9.32 -28.05
N HIS A 169 -17.05 -8.90 -26.82
CA HIS A 169 -17.92 -7.74 -26.55
C HIS A 169 -17.16 -6.41 -26.44
N ALA A 170 -15.83 -6.44 -26.31
CA ALA A 170 -15.02 -5.24 -26.23
C ALA A 170 -14.90 -4.54 -27.60
N ILE A 171 -15.16 -3.23 -27.62
CA ILE A 171 -15.00 -2.39 -28.82
C ILE A 171 -13.52 -2.24 -29.20
N ILE A 172 -12.65 -2.24 -28.18
CA ILE A 172 -11.24 -1.92 -28.27
C ILE A 172 -10.44 -3.12 -27.72
N PRO A 173 -9.26 -3.47 -28.27
CA PRO A 173 -8.37 -4.48 -27.69
C PRO A 173 -8.13 -4.29 -26.20
N ILE A 174 -8.15 -5.39 -25.44
CA ILE A 174 -8.05 -5.38 -23.97
C ILE A 174 -6.79 -4.66 -23.50
N GLY A 175 -5.65 -4.81 -24.17
CA GLY A 175 -4.41 -4.14 -23.80
C GLY A 175 -4.50 -2.60 -23.83
N GLN A 176 -5.36 -2.02 -24.67
CA GLN A 176 -5.60 -0.57 -24.69
C GLN A 176 -6.54 -0.10 -23.57
N MET A 177 -7.34 -1.01 -23.01
CA MET A 177 -8.25 -0.73 -21.88
C MET A 177 -7.58 -0.90 -20.51
N SER A 178 -6.25 -1.03 -20.47
CA SER A 178 -5.49 -1.28 -19.25
C SER A 178 -5.49 -0.11 -18.26
N GLU A 179 -5.60 -0.42 -16.97
CA GLU A 179 -5.50 0.55 -15.86
C GLU A 179 -4.05 1.06 -15.66
N GLU A 180 -3.04 0.35 -16.19
CA GLU A 180 -1.61 0.66 -15.97
C GLU A 180 -1.26 2.13 -16.31
N ALA A 181 -1.87 2.69 -17.35
CA ALA A 181 -1.63 4.08 -17.75
C ALA A 181 -2.12 5.09 -16.71
N ALA A 182 -3.28 4.82 -16.09
CA ALA A 182 -3.84 5.65 -15.03
C ALA A 182 -3.03 5.50 -13.73
N GLU A 183 -2.62 4.28 -13.37
CA GLU A 183 -1.75 4.04 -12.20
C GLU A 183 -0.39 4.75 -12.35
N ALA A 184 0.22 4.72 -13.53
CA ALA A 184 1.46 5.44 -13.81
C ALA A 184 1.32 6.96 -13.60
N ARG A 185 0.11 7.51 -13.77
CA ARG A 185 -0.18 8.91 -13.49
C ARG A 185 -0.08 9.23 -11.99
N SER A 186 -0.31 8.26 -11.10
CA SER A 186 -0.17 8.46 -9.65
C SER A 186 1.26 8.85 -9.25
N LYS A 187 2.28 8.40 -9.99
CA LYS A 187 3.67 8.85 -9.79
C LYS A 187 3.81 10.35 -10.07
N HIS A 188 3.19 10.83 -11.13
CA HIS A 188 3.17 12.24 -11.49
C HIS A 188 2.40 13.09 -10.48
N VAL A 189 1.30 12.58 -9.93
CA VAL A 189 0.55 13.28 -8.86
C VAL A 189 1.45 13.54 -7.64
N ARG A 190 2.24 12.54 -7.22
CA ARG A 190 3.18 12.69 -6.10
C ARG A 190 4.27 13.72 -6.43
N PHE A 191 4.84 13.63 -7.63
CA PHE A 191 5.86 14.55 -8.13
C PHE A 191 5.35 15.99 -8.24
N TYR A 192 4.17 16.21 -8.84
CA TYR A 192 3.56 17.54 -8.95
C TYR A 192 3.27 18.17 -7.59
N ARG A 193 2.81 17.37 -6.63
CA ARG A 193 2.61 17.83 -5.26
C ARG A 193 3.91 18.22 -4.56
N GLN A 194 5.01 17.52 -4.84
CA GLN A 194 6.31 17.79 -4.23
C GLN A 194 6.96 19.05 -4.80
N ASP A 195 6.96 19.20 -6.13
CA ASP A 195 7.84 20.16 -6.81
C ASP A 195 7.09 21.33 -7.48
N TYR A 196 5.81 21.17 -7.81
CA TYR A 196 5.05 22.13 -8.63
C TYR A 196 3.83 22.73 -7.94
N ALA A 197 3.52 22.34 -6.70
CA ALA A 197 2.34 22.78 -5.98
C ALA A 197 2.68 23.68 -4.80
N ARG A 198 1.83 24.68 -4.54
CA ARG A 198 1.95 25.56 -3.37
C ARG A 198 1.67 24.79 -2.07
N LYS A 199 2.57 24.89 -1.09
CA LYS A 199 2.52 24.13 0.18
C LYS A 199 1.91 24.89 1.37
N PHE A 200 1.35 26.08 1.15
CA PHE A 200 0.75 26.89 2.22
C PHE A 200 -0.74 26.59 2.46
N SER A 201 -1.44 25.97 1.50
CA SER A 201 -2.84 25.56 1.66
C SER A 201 -3.14 24.29 0.87
N ARG A 202 -3.95 23.41 1.46
CA ARG A 202 -4.37 22.15 0.83
C ARG A 202 -5.23 22.37 -0.42
N THR A 203 -6.12 23.36 -0.39
CA THR A 203 -7.02 23.64 -1.53
C THR A 203 -6.24 24.13 -2.74
N LEU A 204 -5.29 25.04 -2.51
CA LEU A 204 -4.44 25.58 -3.56
C LEU A 204 -3.43 24.54 -4.06
N CYS A 205 -2.88 23.72 -3.17
CA CYS A 205 -2.05 22.56 -3.56
C CYS A 205 -2.81 21.64 -4.52
N ASN A 206 -4.06 21.28 -4.19
CA ASN A 206 -4.87 20.40 -5.04
C ASN A 206 -5.22 21.06 -6.38
N LYS A 207 -5.52 22.37 -6.38
CA LYS A 207 -5.77 23.15 -7.60
C LYS A 207 -4.55 23.15 -8.52
N ASP A 208 -3.35 23.34 -7.98
CA ASP A 208 -2.11 23.35 -8.77
C ASP A 208 -1.81 21.99 -9.37
N VAL A 209 -1.95 20.91 -8.58
CA VAL A 209 -1.78 19.54 -9.07
C VAL A 209 -2.78 19.23 -10.17
N LEU A 210 -4.05 19.60 -10.00
CA LEU A 210 -5.10 19.39 -11.01
C LEU A 210 -4.80 20.17 -12.30
N ASN A 211 -4.48 21.46 -12.20
CA ASN A 211 -4.13 22.27 -13.36
C ASN A 211 -2.94 21.68 -14.12
N ARG A 212 -1.93 21.18 -13.41
CA ARG A 212 -0.77 20.54 -14.05
C ARG A 212 -1.14 19.22 -14.73
N LEU A 213 -2.05 18.44 -14.13
CA LEU A 213 -2.56 17.23 -14.76
C LEU A 213 -3.30 17.55 -16.06
N LEU A 214 -4.14 18.59 -16.07
CA LEU A 214 -4.88 19.04 -17.25
C LEU A 214 -3.93 19.50 -18.37
N LEU A 215 -2.95 20.35 -18.05
CA LEU A 215 -1.93 20.81 -19.01
C LEU A 215 -1.10 19.67 -19.61
N THR A 216 -0.91 18.58 -18.86
CA THR A 216 -0.13 17.42 -19.32
C THR A 216 -0.99 16.33 -19.94
N SER A 217 -2.32 16.42 -19.88
CA SER A 217 -3.25 15.56 -20.62
C SER A 217 -3.82 16.25 -21.86
N ASP A 218 -3.59 17.55 -22.04
CA ASP A 218 -4.00 18.30 -23.21
C ASP A 218 -3.47 17.64 -24.51
N PRO A 219 -4.35 17.24 -25.45
CA PRO A 219 -3.93 16.55 -26.67
C PRO A 219 -3.03 17.41 -27.57
N PHE A 220 -3.34 18.70 -27.71
CA PHE A 220 -2.60 19.62 -28.57
C PHE A 220 -1.17 19.83 -28.04
N LEU A 221 -1.02 20.06 -26.73
CA LEU A 221 0.29 20.16 -26.08
C LEU A 221 1.04 18.82 -26.08
N SER A 222 0.33 17.70 -25.98
CA SER A 222 0.94 16.37 -26.00
C SER A 222 1.46 15.98 -27.38
N LEU A 223 0.81 16.44 -28.46
CA LEU A 223 1.23 16.22 -29.84
C LEU A 223 2.45 17.06 -30.22
N THR A 224 2.53 18.29 -29.72
CA THR A 224 3.62 19.23 -30.01
C THR A 224 4.87 19.01 -29.15
N ARG A 225 4.74 18.33 -28.00
CA ARG A 225 5.86 18.04 -27.11
C ARG A 225 6.83 17.04 -27.74
N LYS A 226 8.13 17.30 -27.58
CA LYS A 226 9.18 16.32 -27.90
C LYS A 226 8.93 15.01 -27.15
N ARG A 227 8.64 13.94 -27.88
CA ARG A 227 8.48 12.60 -27.31
C ARG A 227 9.86 12.05 -26.95
N GLN A 228 9.97 11.44 -25.77
CA GLN A 228 11.15 10.66 -25.45
C GLN A 228 11.21 9.45 -26.39
N THR A 229 12.42 9.10 -26.83
CA THR A 229 12.64 7.90 -27.66
C THR A 229 12.17 6.68 -26.91
N HIS A 230 11.26 5.91 -27.51
CA HIS A 230 10.78 4.67 -26.91
C HIS A 230 11.95 3.69 -26.71
N LYS A 231 12.01 3.06 -25.54
CA LYS A 231 12.91 1.92 -25.33
C LYS A 231 12.48 0.80 -26.27
N SER A 232 13.46 0.07 -26.83
CA SER A 232 13.19 -1.09 -27.66
C SER A 232 12.35 -2.10 -26.88
N THR A 233 11.17 -2.43 -27.39
CA THR A 233 10.26 -3.40 -26.78
C THR A 233 10.68 -4.79 -27.22
N GLN A 234 10.65 -5.76 -26.30
CA GLN A 234 10.85 -7.16 -26.66
C GLN A 234 9.72 -7.62 -27.58
N PRO A 235 10.01 -8.35 -28.66
CA PRO A 235 8.97 -8.87 -29.55
C PRO A 235 8.12 -9.92 -28.81
N PHE A 236 6.86 -10.03 -29.22
CA PHE A 236 5.98 -11.11 -28.73
C PHE A 236 6.50 -12.47 -29.18
N SER A 237 6.16 -13.52 -28.42
CA SER A 237 6.43 -14.88 -28.84
C SER A 237 5.75 -15.20 -30.18
N SER A 238 6.38 -16.05 -31.00
CA SER A 238 5.83 -16.49 -32.28
C SER A 238 4.43 -17.11 -32.13
N LYS A 239 4.21 -17.86 -31.06
CA LYS A 239 2.93 -18.48 -30.74
C LYS A 239 1.86 -17.44 -30.41
N THR A 240 2.23 -16.37 -29.70
CA THR A 240 1.36 -15.21 -29.46
C THR A 240 1.00 -14.53 -30.79
N MET A 241 1.97 -14.32 -31.67
CA MET A 241 1.72 -13.69 -32.98
C MET A 241 0.75 -14.49 -33.86
N ASN A 242 0.74 -15.82 -33.76
CA ASN A 242 -0.21 -16.69 -34.48
C ASN A 242 -1.65 -16.59 -33.96
N LEU A 243 -1.83 -16.23 -32.68
CA LEU A 243 -3.14 -16.03 -32.04
C LEU A 243 -3.73 -14.63 -32.33
N LEU A 244 -2.90 -13.70 -32.77
CA LEU A 244 -3.33 -12.35 -33.15
C LEU A 244 -3.84 -12.35 -34.59
N LEU A 245 -4.85 -11.52 -34.85
CA LEU A 245 -5.24 -11.23 -36.22
C LEU A 245 -4.12 -10.45 -36.89
N GLN A 246 -3.46 -11.04 -37.88
CA GLN A 246 -2.55 -10.32 -38.73
C GLN A 246 -3.33 -9.18 -39.41
N LYS A 247 -2.81 -7.95 -39.32
CA LYS A 247 -3.30 -6.88 -40.19
C LYS A 247 -3.14 -7.39 -41.62
N ARG A 248 -4.26 -7.50 -42.36
CA ARG A 248 -4.15 -7.55 -43.81
C ARG A 248 -3.37 -6.29 -44.25
N PRO A 249 -2.45 -6.43 -45.22
CA PRO A 249 -1.61 -5.33 -45.67
C PRO A 249 -2.44 -4.09 -46.04
#